data_AF-A0A1B7W501-F1
#
_entry.id   AF-A0A1B7W501-F1
#
_cell.length_a   1.000
_cell.length_b   1.000
_cell.length_c   1.000
_cell.angle_alpha   90.00
_cell.angle_beta   90.00
_cell.angle_gamma   90.00
#
_symmetry.space_group_name_H-M   'P 1'
#
loop_
_entity.id
_entity.type
_entity.pdbx_description
1 polymer ?
#
loop_
_entity_poly.entity_id
_entity_poly.type
_entity_poly.pdbx_seq_one_letter_code
_entity_poly.pdbx_strand_id
1 'polypeptide(L)'
;QLYLGPVIIFSNSSDTLEGGTAVIEDLVKEQVAGLQLDTMMVLCGNAALQTHLRGIVLFVHPATGIEVAKGKFDSLVADADIRRIESELSFVQVKASMSTRARMQQVKNEICANRRQIAYSRLEAVAGAENPYSLIQIFGRGHLIVKAGAAMYVTHCSPVDVLPRTGTNCTEEIPVRWNNTDLFVDPISFVIQSAG
;
A
#
# COMPACT_ATOMS: atom_id res chain seq x y z
N GLN A 1 -8.82 -6.32 39.70
CA GLN A 1 -8.80 -7.80 39.54
C GLN A 1 -7.58 -8.16 38.71
N LEU A 2 -6.80 -9.18 39.10
CA LEU A 2 -5.62 -9.61 38.33
C LEU A 2 -6.08 -10.53 37.20
N TYR A 3 -5.86 -10.12 35.94
CA TYR A 3 -6.07 -10.99 34.80
C TYR A 3 -4.87 -11.95 34.65
N LEU A 4 -5.16 -13.23 34.50
CA LEU A 4 -4.18 -14.28 34.26
C LEU A 4 -4.63 -15.04 33.00
N GLY A 5 -3.78 -15.06 31.98
CA GLY A 5 -4.11 -15.66 30.70
C GLY A 5 -3.01 -15.46 29.65
N PRO A 6 -3.19 -16.02 28.45
CA PRO A 6 -2.26 -15.85 27.34
C PRO A 6 -2.28 -14.40 26.83
N VAL A 7 -1.12 -13.91 26.41
CA VAL A 7 -0.95 -12.60 25.77
C VAL A 7 -0.14 -12.77 24.49
N ILE A 8 -0.56 -12.08 23.43
CA ILE A 8 0.19 -12.01 22.17
C ILE A 8 0.88 -10.66 22.11
N ILE A 9 2.21 -10.65 22.00
CA ILE A 9 3.00 -9.41 21.96
C ILE A 9 3.65 -9.27 20.59
N PHE A 10 3.45 -8.11 19.97
CA PHE A 10 4.10 -7.71 18.74
C PHE A 10 5.16 -6.66 19.08
N SER A 11 6.43 -7.00 18.95
CA SER A 11 7.56 -6.06 19.12
C SER A 11 8.36 -5.95 17.83
N ASN A 12 8.97 -4.79 17.61
CA ASN A 12 9.92 -4.58 16.52
C ASN A 12 11.35 -5.02 16.91
N SER A 13 11.60 -5.21 18.21
CA SER A 13 12.89 -5.63 18.79
C SER A 13 12.77 -7.04 19.39
N SER A 14 13.82 -7.85 19.25
CA SER A 14 13.93 -9.17 19.91
C SER A 14 14.39 -9.06 21.36
N ASP A 15 15.08 -7.97 21.70
CA ASP A 15 15.83 -7.86 22.96
C ASP A 15 15.00 -7.14 24.03
N THR A 16 14.07 -6.29 23.61
CA THR A 16 13.16 -5.54 24.49
C THR A 16 11.73 -5.60 23.99
N LEU A 17 10.81 -5.63 24.95
CA LEU A 17 9.36 -5.56 24.70
C LEU A 17 8.84 -4.11 24.73
N GLU A 18 9.72 -3.14 24.97
CA GLU A 18 9.43 -1.71 24.99
C GLU A 18 9.01 -1.20 23.61
N GLY A 19 7.99 -0.35 23.56
CA GLY A 19 7.38 0.10 22.31
C GLY A 19 6.58 -0.97 21.56
N GLY A 20 6.45 -2.17 22.12
CA GLY A 20 5.64 -3.26 21.58
C GLY A 20 4.14 -3.07 21.84
N THR A 21 3.33 -3.90 21.20
CA THR A 21 1.88 -3.94 21.40
C THR A 21 1.47 -5.31 21.92
N ALA A 22 0.89 -5.35 23.11
CA ALA A 22 0.30 -6.54 23.69
C ALA A 22 -1.21 -6.59 23.39
N VAL A 23 -1.68 -7.77 22.99
CA VAL A 23 -3.08 -8.06 22.69
C VAL A 23 -3.51 -9.23 23.56
N ILE A 24 -4.57 -9.03 24.32
CA ILE A 24 -5.16 -10.01 25.23
C ILE A 24 -6.61 -10.22 24.80
N GLU A 25 -7.02 -11.48 24.68
CA GLU A 25 -8.38 -11.89 24.35
C GLU A 25 -8.76 -13.10 25.21
N ASP A 26 -9.67 -12.89 26.16
CA ASP A 26 -10.28 -13.94 26.97
C ASP A 26 -11.75 -14.08 26.59
N LEU A 27 -12.05 -15.16 25.86
CA LEU A 27 -13.39 -15.48 25.42
C LEU A 27 -14.28 -16.01 26.55
N VAL A 28 -13.70 -16.51 27.65
CA VAL A 28 -14.45 -17.08 28.79
C VAL A 28 -14.90 -15.97 29.75
N LYS A 29 -14.05 -14.96 29.96
CA LYS A 29 -14.35 -13.80 30.82
C LYS A 29 -14.88 -12.60 30.05
N GLU A 30 -15.00 -12.70 28.73
CA GLU A 30 -15.36 -11.60 27.81
C GLU A 30 -14.46 -10.35 28.00
N GLN A 31 -13.17 -10.57 28.27
CA GLN A 31 -12.21 -9.49 28.52
C GLN A 31 -11.24 -9.37 27.36
N VAL A 32 -11.15 -8.17 26.78
CA VAL A 32 -10.19 -7.84 25.73
C VAL A 32 -9.36 -6.62 26.10
N ALA A 33 -8.09 -6.64 25.71
CA ALA A 33 -7.18 -5.52 25.93
C ALA A 33 -6.18 -5.38 24.79
N GLY A 34 -6.06 -4.16 24.27
CA GLY A 34 -4.93 -3.75 23.44
C GLY A 34 -4.09 -2.79 24.25
N LEU A 35 -2.86 -3.16 24.56
CA LEU A 35 -1.97 -2.42 25.45
C LEU A 35 -0.69 -2.06 24.68
N GLN A 36 -0.39 -0.77 24.59
CA GLN A 36 0.91 -0.33 24.13
C GLN A 36 1.89 -0.39 25.31
N LEU A 37 2.99 -1.11 25.12
CA LEU A 37 4.04 -1.31 26.10
C LEU A 37 4.99 -0.12 26.03
N ASP A 38 5.19 0.54 27.16
CA ASP A 38 6.02 1.73 27.25
C ASP A 38 7.42 1.35 27.75
N THR A 39 7.65 1.46 29.05
CA THR A 39 8.94 1.20 29.70
C THR A 39 8.88 -0.02 30.61
N MET A 40 10.03 -0.69 30.78
CA MET A 40 10.18 -1.75 31.77
C MET A 40 10.37 -1.14 33.17
N MET A 41 9.64 -1.67 34.15
CA MET A 41 9.71 -1.27 35.56
C MET A 41 9.78 -2.51 36.46
N VAL A 42 10.25 -2.33 37.69
CA VAL A 42 10.19 -3.39 38.71
C VAL A 42 9.02 -3.09 39.65
N LEU A 43 8.06 -4.00 39.72
CA LEU A 43 6.91 -3.91 40.62
C LEU A 43 6.88 -5.14 41.53
N CYS A 44 6.90 -4.91 42.85
CA CYS A 44 6.93 -5.98 43.86
C CYS A 44 8.08 -7.00 43.64
N GLY A 45 9.23 -6.54 43.18
CA GLY A 45 10.40 -7.38 42.92
C GLY A 45 10.36 -8.16 41.59
N ASN A 46 9.29 -8.03 40.81
CA ASN A 46 9.16 -8.67 39.50
C ASN A 46 9.28 -7.65 38.37
N ALA A 47 9.85 -8.07 37.24
CA ALA A 47 9.86 -7.25 36.03
C ALA A 47 8.45 -7.12 35.47
N ALA A 48 8.02 -5.88 35.26
CA ALA A 48 6.72 -5.51 34.72
C ALA A 48 6.91 -4.50 33.58
N LEU A 49 5.97 -4.46 32.65
CA LEU A 49 5.91 -3.47 31.59
C LEU A 49 4.79 -2.48 31.91
N GLN A 50 5.14 -1.20 31.92
CA GLN A 50 4.16 -0.14 31.98
C GLN A 50 3.40 -0.09 30.65
N THR A 51 2.12 0.23 30.72
CA THR A 51 1.27 0.39 29.52
C THR A 51 0.83 1.84 29.36
N HIS A 52 0.31 2.19 28.18
CA HIS A 52 -0.29 3.52 27.93
C HIS A 52 -1.50 3.80 28.83
N LEU A 53 -2.14 2.75 29.38
CA LEU A 53 -3.23 2.89 30.33
C LEU A 53 -2.68 3.00 31.75
N ARG A 54 -2.94 4.14 32.39
CA ARG A 54 -2.45 4.43 33.74
C ARG A 54 -3.01 3.42 34.75
N GLY A 55 -2.11 2.80 35.52
CA GLY A 55 -2.47 1.81 36.53
C GLY A 55 -2.62 0.38 36.00
N ILE A 56 -2.46 0.16 34.69
CA ILE A 56 -2.37 -1.16 34.09
C ILE A 56 -0.91 -1.46 33.78
N VAL A 57 -0.42 -2.57 34.35
CA VAL A 57 0.92 -3.10 34.14
C VAL A 57 0.82 -4.53 33.66
N LEU A 58 1.75 -4.93 32.80
CA LEU A 58 1.80 -6.27 32.23
C LEU A 58 3.00 -7.02 32.80
N PHE A 59 2.74 -8.20 33.36
CA PHE A 59 3.79 -9.17 33.71
C PHE A 59 3.82 -10.25 32.65
N VAL A 60 4.98 -10.46 32.03
CA VAL A 60 5.15 -11.41 30.92
C VAL A 60 6.17 -12.46 31.32
N HIS A 61 5.83 -13.72 31.07
CA HIS A 61 6.77 -14.83 31.18
C HIS A 61 6.75 -15.65 29.88
N PRO A 62 7.90 -16.01 29.30
CA PRO A 62 7.96 -16.71 28.01
C PRO A 62 7.38 -18.13 28.04
N ALA A 63 7.44 -18.80 29.19
CA ALA A 63 6.82 -20.12 29.37
C ALA A 63 5.37 -20.02 29.85
N THR A 64 4.48 -20.79 29.23
CA THR A 64 3.07 -20.88 29.61
C THR A 64 2.89 -21.57 30.96
N GLY A 65 1.93 -21.10 31.77
CA GLY A 65 1.58 -21.70 33.06
C GLY A 65 2.45 -21.26 34.25
N ILE A 66 3.46 -20.40 34.03
CA ILE A 66 4.25 -19.80 35.12
C ILE A 66 3.59 -18.51 35.58
N GLU A 67 3.14 -18.49 36.83
CA GLU A 67 2.60 -17.29 37.46
C GLU A 67 3.73 -16.35 37.87
N VAL A 68 3.83 -15.22 37.17
CA VAL A 68 4.88 -14.20 37.38
C VAL A 68 4.57 -13.23 38.53
N ALA A 69 3.31 -13.12 38.93
CA ALA A 69 2.89 -12.29 40.04
C ALA A 69 1.65 -12.87 40.73
N LYS A 70 1.64 -12.83 42.06
CA LYS A 70 0.49 -13.19 42.90
C LYS A 70 0.05 -11.96 43.67
N GLY A 71 -1.21 -11.54 43.49
CA GLY A 71 -1.75 -10.39 44.19
C GLY A 71 -3.25 -10.24 43.97
N LYS A 72 -3.93 -9.67 44.97
CA LYS A 72 -5.29 -9.15 44.83
C LYS A 72 -5.18 -7.63 44.76
N PHE A 73 -5.75 -7.03 43.72
CA PHE A 73 -5.95 -5.58 43.73
C PHE A 73 -6.90 -5.24 44.85
N ASP A 74 -6.54 -4.25 45.68
CA ASP A 74 -7.47 -3.67 46.63
C ASP A 74 -8.67 -3.12 45.85
N SER A 75 -9.89 -3.49 46.25
CA SER A 75 -11.12 -3.29 45.47
C SER A 75 -11.56 -1.83 45.36
N LEU A 76 -10.71 -0.90 45.79
CA LEU A 76 -10.91 0.54 45.74
C LEU A 76 -10.21 1.19 44.54
N VAL A 77 -10.13 0.47 43.41
CA VAL A 77 -9.73 1.11 42.15
C VAL A 77 -10.91 1.96 41.68
N ALA A 78 -10.90 3.23 42.09
CA ALA A 78 -11.74 4.25 41.45
C ALA A 78 -11.54 4.15 39.93
N ASP A 79 -12.63 4.30 39.17
CA ASP A 79 -12.64 4.30 37.70
C ASP A 79 -12.37 2.94 37.01
N ALA A 80 -12.56 1.80 37.69
CA ALA A 80 -12.39 0.48 37.08
C ALA A 80 -13.22 0.27 35.79
N ASP A 81 -14.45 0.78 35.74
CA ASP A 81 -15.29 0.74 34.55
C ASP A 81 -14.74 1.61 33.41
N ILE A 82 -14.19 2.79 33.72
CA ILE A 82 -13.56 3.67 32.74
C ILE A 82 -12.32 3.00 32.16
N ARG A 83 -11.48 2.38 33.00
CA ARG A 83 -10.29 1.62 32.55
C ARG A 83 -10.65 0.43 31.68
N ARG A 84 -11.75 -0.26 31.98
CA ARG A 84 -12.28 -1.35 31.14
C ARG A 84 -12.66 -0.82 29.75
N ILE A 85 -13.43 0.26 29.70
CA ILE A 85 -13.84 0.89 28.42
C ILE A 85 -12.61 1.37 27.63
N GLU A 86 -11.63 2.01 28.28
CA GLU A 86 -10.38 2.44 27.63
C GLU A 86 -9.59 1.24 27.06
N SER A 87 -9.56 0.11 27.76
CA SER A 87 -8.92 -1.13 27.32
C SER A 87 -9.64 -1.75 26.11
N GLU A 88 -10.96 -1.86 26.17
CA GLU A 88 -11.79 -2.38 25.09
C GLU A 88 -11.68 -1.50 23.83
N LEU A 89 -11.74 -0.17 24.00
CA LEU A 89 -11.54 0.79 22.91
C LEU A 89 -10.13 0.67 22.30
N SER A 90 -9.10 0.57 23.14
CA SER A 90 -7.72 0.39 22.70
C SER A 90 -7.55 -0.91 21.91
N PHE A 91 -8.18 -2.01 22.36
CA PHE A 91 -8.18 -3.28 21.63
C PHE A 91 -8.79 -3.14 20.23
N VAL A 92 -9.98 -2.52 20.13
CA VAL A 92 -10.66 -2.31 18.85
C VAL A 92 -9.80 -1.46 17.91
N GLN A 93 -9.19 -0.39 18.42
CA GLN A 93 -8.33 0.48 17.63
C GLN A 93 -7.08 -0.24 17.12
N VAL A 94 -6.40 -1.01 17.98
CA VAL A 94 -5.21 -1.79 17.59
C VAL A 94 -5.58 -2.83 16.53
N LYS A 95 -6.64 -3.61 16.76
CA LYS A 95 -7.11 -4.64 15.82
C LYS A 95 -7.49 -4.05 14.46
N ALA A 96 -8.22 -2.93 14.46
CA ALA A 96 -8.61 -2.21 13.24
C ALA A 96 -7.40 -1.64 12.49
N SER A 97 -6.43 -1.06 13.21
CA SER A 97 -5.21 -0.49 12.63
C SER A 97 -4.34 -1.58 12.00
N MET A 98 -4.17 -2.72 12.68
CA MET A 98 -3.42 -3.86 12.15
C MET A 98 -4.08 -4.43 10.88
N SER A 99 -5.40 -4.64 10.91
CA SER A 99 -6.16 -5.12 9.75
C SER A 99 -6.04 -4.17 8.56
N THR A 100 -6.19 -2.86 8.80
CA THR A 100 -6.05 -1.83 7.76
C THR A 100 -4.63 -1.82 7.17
N ARG A 101 -3.59 -1.93 8.01
CA ARG A 101 -2.19 -1.98 7.56
C ARG A 101 -1.91 -3.20 6.71
N ALA A 102 -2.38 -4.38 7.11
CA ALA A 102 -2.24 -5.62 6.35
C ALA A 102 -2.93 -5.53 4.99
N ARG A 103 -4.18 -5.02 4.96
CA ARG A 103 -4.92 -4.79 3.70
C ARG A 103 -4.21 -3.78 2.80
N MET A 104 -3.69 -2.68 3.35
CA MET A 104 -2.93 -1.69 2.59
C MET A 104 -1.65 -2.30 1.97
N GLN A 105 -0.93 -3.15 2.72
CA GLN A 105 0.23 -3.87 2.18
C GLN A 105 -0.17 -4.79 1.04
N GLN A 106 -1.27 -5.53 1.19
CA GLN A 106 -1.80 -6.39 0.12
C GLN A 106 -2.14 -5.58 -1.14
N VAL A 107 -2.88 -4.46 -1.00
CA VAL A 107 -3.23 -3.59 -2.13
C VAL A 107 -1.98 -3.06 -2.84
N LYS A 108 -0.94 -2.65 -2.09
CA LYS A 108 0.32 -2.20 -2.69
C LYS A 108 1.01 -3.30 -3.50
N ASN A 109 0.99 -4.54 -3.00
CA ASN A 109 1.55 -5.69 -3.70
C ASN A 109 0.79 -5.97 -5.00
N GLU A 110 -0.54 -5.94 -4.97
CA GLU A 110 -1.38 -6.13 -6.16
C GLU A 110 -1.16 -5.02 -7.20
N ILE A 111 -1.03 -3.76 -6.78
CA ILE A 111 -0.70 -2.65 -7.69
C ILE A 111 0.66 -2.88 -8.36
N CYS A 112 1.66 -3.34 -7.59
CA CYS A 112 2.98 -3.63 -8.14
C CYS A 112 2.93 -4.79 -9.15
N ALA A 113 2.24 -5.87 -8.83
CA ALA A 113 2.05 -7.01 -9.71
C ALA A 113 1.31 -6.63 -11.01
N ASN A 114 0.23 -5.84 -10.89
CA ASN A 114 -0.53 -5.36 -12.04
C ASN A 114 0.32 -4.43 -12.92
N ARG A 115 1.06 -3.47 -12.34
CA ARG A 115 1.98 -2.61 -13.10
C ARG A 115 3.03 -3.42 -13.86
N ARG A 116 3.54 -4.50 -13.24
CA ARG A 116 4.49 -5.40 -13.90
C ARG A 116 3.85 -6.15 -15.07
N GLN A 117 2.64 -6.67 -14.91
CA GLN A 117 1.90 -7.32 -16.00
C GLN A 117 1.61 -6.35 -17.15
N ILE A 118 1.15 -5.13 -16.87
CA ILE A 118 0.94 -4.08 -17.88
C ILE A 118 2.24 -3.78 -18.65
N ALA A 119 3.38 -3.70 -17.95
CA ALA A 119 4.67 -3.49 -18.59
C ALA A 119 5.02 -4.65 -19.54
N TYR A 120 4.80 -5.90 -19.13
CA TYR A 120 5.02 -7.06 -20.01
C TYR A 120 4.11 -7.06 -21.23
N SER A 121 2.80 -6.83 -21.06
CA SER A 121 1.88 -6.77 -22.21
C SER A 121 2.24 -5.64 -23.19
N ARG A 122 2.72 -4.50 -22.69
CA ARG A 122 3.23 -3.42 -23.56
C ARG A 122 4.49 -3.84 -24.30
N LEU A 123 5.43 -4.52 -23.64
CA LEU A 123 6.64 -5.06 -24.28
C LEU A 123 6.31 -6.12 -25.34
N GLU A 124 5.32 -6.97 -25.10
CA GLU A 124 4.84 -7.94 -26.09
C GLU A 124 4.20 -7.26 -27.30
N ALA A 125 3.36 -6.24 -27.10
CA ALA A 125 2.76 -5.45 -28.18
C ALA A 125 3.83 -4.76 -29.05
N VAL A 126 4.86 -4.23 -28.42
CA VAL A 126 6.07 -3.67 -29.06
C VAL A 126 6.86 -4.74 -29.82
N ALA A 127 7.01 -5.92 -29.23
CA ALA A 127 7.88 -6.97 -29.76
C ALA A 127 7.25 -7.65 -30.97
N GLY A 128 5.96 -7.99 -30.90
CA GLY A 128 5.29 -8.88 -31.85
C GLY A 128 4.50 -8.21 -32.98
N ALA A 129 4.04 -6.97 -32.81
CA ALA A 129 3.11 -6.36 -33.78
C ALA A 129 3.65 -5.11 -34.50
N GLU A 130 4.91 -4.70 -34.25
CA GLU A 130 5.45 -3.39 -34.68
C GLU A 130 4.46 -2.24 -34.51
N ASN A 131 3.63 -2.30 -33.46
CA ASN A 131 2.52 -1.36 -33.31
C ASN A 131 3.06 0.02 -32.89
N PRO A 132 2.99 1.05 -33.75
CA PRO A 132 3.54 2.38 -33.47
C PRO A 132 2.77 3.09 -32.34
N TYR A 133 1.55 2.62 -32.03
CA TYR A 133 0.68 3.19 -31.00
C TYR A 133 0.84 2.55 -29.62
N SER A 134 1.68 1.52 -29.50
CA SER A 134 1.87 0.75 -28.26
C SER A 134 2.25 1.62 -27.05
N LEU A 135 2.87 2.78 -27.28
CA LEU A 135 3.32 3.71 -26.23
C LEU A 135 2.63 5.08 -26.28
N ILE A 136 1.54 5.23 -27.03
CA ILE A 136 0.82 6.52 -27.13
C ILE A 136 0.25 6.97 -25.78
N GLN A 137 -0.10 6.03 -24.89
CA GLN A 137 -0.54 6.36 -23.53
C GLN A 137 0.58 6.96 -22.65
N ILE A 138 1.84 6.76 -23.03
CA ILE A 138 3.01 7.24 -22.27
C ILE A 138 3.48 8.57 -22.81
N PHE A 139 3.68 8.67 -24.13
CA PHE A 139 4.25 9.87 -24.75
C PHE A 139 3.19 10.84 -25.30
N GLY A 140 1.97 10.37 -25.55
CA GLY A 140 0.90 11.17 -26.15
C GLY A 140 1.06 11.34 -27.66
N ARG A 141 0.22 12.20 -28.23
CA ARG A 141 0.24 12.56 -29.65
C ARG A 141 1.46 13.43 -29.99
N GLY A 142 1.79 13.54 -31.27
CA GLY A 142 2.93 14.33 -31.76
C GLY A 142 4.30 13.69 -31.50
N HIS A 143 4.34 12.41 -31.14
CA HIS A 143 5.58 11.65 -30.99
C HIS A 143 5.64 10.54 -32.03
N LEU A 144 6.78 10.44 -32.72
CA LEU A 144 7.11 9.32 -33.57
C LEU A 144 7.95 8.32 -32.77
N ILE A 145 7.57 7.05 -32.80
CA ILE A 145 8.24 6.00 -32.03
C ILE A 145 8.75 4.94 -32.99
N VAL A 146 10.08 4.76 -33.00
CA VAL A 146 10.75 3.81 -33.89
C VAL A 146 11.52 2.80 -33.06
N LYS A 147 11.22 1.52 -33.25
CA LYS A 147 11.93 0.41 -32.60
C LYS A 147 13.32 0.24 -33.20
N ALA A 148 14.33 0.09 -32.35
CA ALA A 148 15.71 -0.16 -32.72
C ALA A 148 16.29 -1.29 -31.86
N GLY A 149 16.01 -2.53 -32.26
CA GLY A 149 16.40 -3.72 -31.50
C GLY A 149 15.71 -3.77 -30.14
N ALA A 150 16.49 -3.73 -29.07
CA ALA A 150 16.02 -3.74 -27.68
C ALA A 150 15.67 -2.34 -27.14
N ALA A 151 15.94 -1.29 -27.90
CA ALA A 151 15.63 0.10 -27.54
C ALA A 151 14.56 0.68 -28.47
N MET A 152 14.01 1.82 -28.07
CA MET A 152 13.14 2.64 -28.90
C MET A 152 13.63 4.07 -28.95
N TYR A 153 13.57 4.66 -30.13
CA TYR A 153 13.75 6.09 -30.32
C TYR A 153 12.38 6.76 -30.30
N VAL A 154 12.24 7.75 -29.44
CA VAL A 154 11.05 8.59 -29.33
C VAL A 154 11.44 9.98 -29.80
N THR A 155 10.81 10.43 -30.87
CA THR A 155 11.06 11.73 -31.49
C THR A 155 9.84 12.61 -31.30
N HIS A 156 10.02 13.75 -30.63
CA HIS A 156 8.96 14.76 -30.51
C HIS A 156 8.88 15.60 -31.79
N CYS A 157 7.71 15.61 -32.42
CA CYS A 157 7.45 16.36 -33.65
C CYS A 157 7.12 17.82 -33.32
N SER A 158 7.55 18.75 -34.18
CA SER A 158 7.14 20.15 -34.06
C SER A 158 5.71 20.32 -34.55
N PRO A 159 4.85 21.07 -33.82
CA PRO A 159 3.48 21.31 -34.26
C PRO A 159 3.48 22.19 -35.50
N VAL A 160 2.63 21.84 -36.46
CA VAL A 160 2.42 22.61 -37.70
C VAL A 160 0.95 22.64 -38.04
N ASP A 161 0.50 23.79 -38.55
CA ASP A 161 -0.87 23.93 -39.05
C ASP A 161 -0.95 23.43 -40.50
N VAL A 162 -1.97 22.62 -40.77
CA VAL A 162 -2.20 22.01 -42.09
C VAL A 162 -3.63 22.26 -42.54
N LEU A 163 -3.83 22.33 -43.85
CA LEU A 163 -5.16 22.52 -44.42
C LEU A 163 -5.76 21.16 -44.80
N PRO A 164 -6.95 20.79 -44.29
CA PRO A 164 -7.62 19.56 -44.71
C PRO A 164 -7.92 19.59 -46.22
N ARG A 165 -7.64 18.48 -46.90
CA ARG A 165 -8.00 18.31 -48.31
C ARG A 165 -9.14 17.32 -48.42
N THR A 166 -10.05 17.52 -49.36
CA THR A 166 -10.98 16.46 -49.74
C THR A 166 -10.30 15.50 -50.72
N GLY A 167 -10.33 14.21 -50.39
CA GLY A 167 -9.94 13.13 -51.30
C GLY A 167 -11.12 12.72 -52.19
N THR A 168 -10.84 12.22 -53.39
CA THR A 168 -11.84 11.53 -54.21
C THR A 168 -12.11 10.12 -53.72
N ASN A 169 -11.16 9.53 -53.00
CA ASN A 169 -11.24 8.19 -52.42
C ASN A 169 -11.17 8.26 -50.89
N CYS A 170 -11.77 7.28 -50.21
CA CYS A 170 -11.57 7.08 -48.77
C CYS A 170 -10.13 6.64 -48.50
N THR A 171 -9.48 7.27 -47.51
CA THR A 171 -8.13 6.94 -47.06
C THR A 171 -8.15 6.56 -45.58
N GLU A 172 -7.24 5.69 -45.17
CA GLU A 172 -7.07 5.33 -43.74
C GLU A 172 -6.51 6.49 -42.93
N GLU A 173 -5.73 7.34 -43.58
CA GLU A 173 -5.12 8.55 -43.02
C GLU A 173 -5.89 9.82 -43.43
N ILE A 174 -5.68 10.92 -42.70
CA ILE A 174 -6.34 12.20 -42.95
C ILE A 174 -5.57 12.95 -44.05
N PRO A 175 -6.16 13.20 -45.23
CA PRO A 175 -5.49 13.95 -46.30
C PRO A 175 -5.39 15.43 -45.96
N VAL A 176 -4.18 15.97 -46.02
CA VAL A 176 -3.89 17.37 -45.71
C VAL A 176 -2.94 17.99 -46.72
N ARG A 177 -2.87 19.32 -46.73
CA ARG A 177 -1.92 20.09 -47.52
C ARG A 177 -1.05 20.93 -46.60
N TRP A 178 0.26 20.79 -46.73
CA TRP A 178 1.25 21.55 -45.98
C TRP A 178 2.34 22.05 -46.93
N ASN A 179 2.66 23.34 -46.87
CA ASN A 179 3.65 23.97 -47.74
C ASN A 179 3.46 23.63 -49.24
N ASN A 180 2.21 23.75 -49.72
CA ASN A 180 1.80 23.42 -51.10
C ASN A 180 2.05 21.97 -51.55
N THR A 181 2.38 21.07 -50.62
CA THR A 181 2.60 19.64 -50.83
C THR A 181 1.44 18.87 -50.21
N ASP A 182 0.95 17.86 -50.93
CA ASP A 182 -0.12 16.99 -50.44
C ASP A 182 0.50 15.86 -49.60
N LEU A 183 0.02 15.72 -48.37
CA LEU A 183 0.54 14.79 -47.36
C LEU A 183 -0.62 14.12 -46.61
N PHE A 184 -0.27 13.16 -45.76
CA PHE A 184 -1.23 12.47 -44.91
C PHE A 184 -0.89 12.64 -43.44
N VAL A 185 -1.91 12.64 -42.60
CA VAL A 185 -1.78 12.69 -41.14
C VAL A 185 -2.38 11.42 -40.54
N ASP A 186 -1.60 10.80 -39.69
CA ASP A 186 -2.04 9.66 -38.90
C ASP A 186 -3.15 10.11 -37.90
N PRO A 187 -4.34 9.48 -37.93
CA PRO A 187 -5.48 9.92 -37.13
C PRO A 187 -5.33 9.64 -35.62
N ILE A 188 -4.37 8.80 -35.22
CA ILE A 188 -4.15 8.40 -33.83
C ILE A 188 -3.02 9.23 -33.21
N SER A 189 -1.87 9.29 -33.88
CA SER A 189 -0.65 9.98 -33.41
C SER A 189 -0.60 11.46 -33.80
N PHE A 190 -1.34 11.90 -34.82
CA PHE A 190 -1.32 13.25 -35.40
C PHE A 190 0.06 13.65 -35.97
N VAL A 191 0.84 12.66 -36.39
CA VAL A 191 2.11 12.89 -37.08
C VAL A 191 1.86 12.88 -38.59
N ILE A 192 2.50 13.83 -39.30
CA ILE A 192 2.48 13.88 -40.76
C ILE A 192 3.37 12.78 -41.31
N GLN A 193 2.85 12.00 -42.24
CA GLN A 193 3.59 10.97 -42.96
C GLN A 193 3.69 11.36 -44.44
N SER A 194 4.83 11.06 -45.07
CA SER A 194 4.96 11.16 -46.52
C SER A 194 4.20 10.00 -47.16
N ALA A 195 3.44 10.27 -48.23
CA ALA A 195 2.74 9.22 -48.97
C ALA A 195 3.72 8.11 -49.36
N GLY A 196 3.43 6.89 -48.90
CA GLY A 196 4.11 5.65 -49.31
C GLY A 196 3.61 5.15 -50.65
#